data_AF-F8J7T0-F1
#
_entry.id   AF-F8J7T0-F1
#
_cell.length_a   1.000
_cell.length_b   1.000
_cell.length_c   1.000
_cell.angle_alpha   90.00
_cell.angle_beta   90.00
_cell.angle_gamma   90.00
#
_symmetry.space_group_name_H-M   'P 1'
#
loop_
_entity.id
_entity.type
_entity.pdbx_description
1 polymer ?
#
loop_
_entity_poly.entity_id
_entity_poly.type
_entity_poly.pdbx_seq_one_letter_code
_entity_poly.pdbx_strand_id
1 'polypeptide(L)'
;MAKTFVPISQATALTIVYVNSRKQWKIGAKKAVPTQFLLLTASLCLVVALLQAWLLVAVFSSDDSPMLKLIPGRHDLLKSHIDYLMMAQFQFIFFMLFRTLEIIPPAWMTAFICIGSFFNPFAFFVRALRPSYLKSPPIAFTAMITLSCILTTVGYGAAAWFAAKEALSAL
;
A
#
# COMPACT_ATOMS: atom_id res chain seq x y z
N MET A 1 -38.83 13.08 -38.65
CA MET A 1 -38.04 12.65 -37.47
C MET A 1 -38.31 11.17 -37.22
N ALA A 2 -37.39 10.29 -37.64
CA ALA A 2 -37.52 8.85 -37.46
C ALA A 2 -37.21 8.48 -36.00
N LYS A 3 -38.20 7.95 -35.28
CA LYS A 3 -37.97 7.29 -33.97
C LYS A 3 -37.35 5.93 -34.26
N THR A 4 -36.07 5.78 -33.94
CA THR A 4 -35.37 4.49 -33.98
C THR A 4 -36.01 3.56 -32.94
N PHE A 5 -36.69 2.53 -33.45
CA PHE A 5 -37.33 1.48 -32.67
C PHE A 5 -36.23 0.50 -32.22
N VAL A 6 -35.78 0.60 -30.97
CA VAL A 6 -34.85 -0.39 -30.40
C VAL A 6 -35.64 -1.66 -30.11
N PRO A 7 -35.29 -2.82 -30.71
CA PRO A 7 -36.04 -4.05 -30.52
C PRO A 7 -35.96 -4.51 -29.06
N ILE A 8 -37.12 -4.90 -28.52
CA ILE A 8 -37.33 -5.27 -27.10
C ILE A 8 -36.30 -6.30 -26.60
N SER A 9 -35.78 -7.18 -27.48
CA SER A 9 -34.77 -8.18 -27.12
C SER A 9 -33.42 -7.58 -26.67
N GLN A 10 -33.01 -6.43 -27.20
CA GLN A 10 -31.77 -5.77 -26.81
C GLN A 10 -31.89 -5.06 -25.47
N ALA A 11 -33.06 -4.48 -25.17
CA ALA A 11 -33.34 -3.85 -23.88
C ALA A 11 -33.34 -4.88 -22.74
N THR A 12 -33.88 -6.08 -22.99
CA THR A 12 -33.86 -7.19 -22.03
C THR A 12 -32.44 -7.72 -21.81
N ALA A 13 -31.65 -7.87 -22.88
CA ALA A 13 -30.24 -8.30 -22.78
C ALA A 13 -29.38 -7.31 -21.98
N LEU A 14 -29.51 -6.01 -22.23
CA LEU A 14 -28.81 -4.96 -21.47
C LEU A 14 -29.22 -4.93 -19.99
N THR A 15 -30.50 -5.14 -19.71
CA THR A 15 -31.02 -5.21 -18.33
C THR A 15 -30.48 -6.43 -17.60
N ILE A 16 -30.40 -7.60 -18.26
CA ILE A 16 -29.84 -8.82 -17.68
C ILE A 16 -28.34 -8.66 -17.42
N VAL A 17 -27.57 -8.12 -18.36
CA VAL A 17 -26.13 -7.84 -18.17
C VAL A 17 -25.91 -6.85 -17.02
N TYR A 18 -26.71 -5.78 -16.95
CA TYR A 18 -26.59 -4.76 -15.91
C TYR A 18 -27.02 -5.27 -14.52
N VAL A 19 -28.06 -6.10 -14.44
CA VAL A 19 -28.50 -6.72 -13.18
C VAL A 19 -27.51 -7.78 -12.72
N ASN A 20 -26.92 -8.54 -13.64
CA ASN A 20 -25.89 -9.53 -13.33
C ASN A 20 -24.60 -8.85 -12.86
N SER A 21 -24.17 -7.76 -13.50
CA SER A 21 -23.01 -6.96 -13.05
C SER A 21 -23.23 -6.32 -11.68
N ARG A 22 -24.44 -5.85 -11.37
CA ARG A 22 -24.79 -5.34 -10.02
C ARG A 22 -24.80 -6.44 -8.95
N LYS A 23 -25.24 -7.66 -9.28
CA LYS A 23 -25.16 -8.80 -8.35
C LYS A 23 -23.72 -9.25 -8.14
N GLN A 24 -22.93 -9.36 -9.20
CA GLN A 24 -21.48 -9.61 -9.17
C GLN A 24 -20.77 -8.57 -8.28
N TRP A 25 -21.06 -7.27 -8.46
CA TRP A 25 -20.55 -6.19 -7.62
C TRP A 25 -20.90 -6.35 -6.14
N LYS A 26 -22.16 -6.66 -5.82
CA LYS A 26 -22.59 -6.84 -4.42
C LYS A 26 -21.97 -8.06 -3.75
N ILE A 27 -21.69 -9.12 -4.50
CA ILE A 27 -21.03 -10.33 -3.99
C ILE A 27 -19.52 -10.10 -3.83
N GLY A 28 -18.88 -9.42 -4.79
CA GLY A 28 -17.48 -9.00 -4.69
C GLY A 28 -17.24 -8.02 -3.54
N ALA A 29 -18.16 -7.08 -3.30
CA ALA A 29 -18.06 -6.11 -2.20
C ALA A 29 -18.01 -6.75 -0.80
N LYS A 30 -18.69 -7.88 -0.59
CA LYS A 30 -18.65 -8.62 0.69
C LYS A 30 -17.36 -9.42 0.89
N LYS A 31 -16.65 -9.77 -0.17
CA LYS A 31 -15.37 -10.50 -0.12
C LYS A 31 -14.13 -9.58 -0.13
N ALA A 32 -14.33 -8.27 -0.32
CA ALA A 32 -13.26 -7.29 -0.54
C ALA A 32 -12.63 -6.69 0.73
N VAL A 33 -13.05 -7.11 1.94
CA VAL A 33 -12.59 -6.51 3.20
C VAL A 33 -11.06 -6.53 3.35
N PRO A 34 -10.35 -7.64 3.07
CA PRO A 34 -8.88 -7.66 3.15
C PRO A 34 -8.23 -6.71 2.14
N THR A 35 -8.78 -6.57 0.94
CA THR A 35 -8.24 -5.70 -0.10
C THR A 35 -8.37 -4.22 0.27
N GLN A 36 -9.43 -3.81 0.97
CA GLN A 36 -9.59 -2.41 1.42
C GLN A 36 -8.52 -1.97 2.42
N PHE A 37 -8.02 -2.88 3.26
CA PHE A 37 -6.92 -2.55 4.19
C PHE A 37 -5.63 -2.16 3.46
N LEU A 38 -5.36 -2.75 2.28
CA LEU A 38 -4.24 -2.34 1.43
C LEU A 38 -4.40 -0.89 0.99
N LEU A 39 -5.60 -0.50 0.54
CA LEU A 39 -5.87 0.86 0.11
C LEU A 39 -5.76 1.87 1.25
N LEU A 40 -6.32 1.55 2.42
CA LEU A 40 -6.25 2.41 3.60
C LEU A 40 -4.80 2.60 4.06
N THR A 41 -4.04 1.51 4.13
CA THR A 41 -2.64 1.55 4.55
C THR A 41 -1.75 2.23 3.49
N ALA A 42 -2.01 2.02 2.20
CA ALA A 42 -1.34 2.76 1.12
C ALA A 42 -1.55 4.27 1.25
N SER A 43 -2.80 4.69 1.50
CA SER A 43 -3.16 6.09 1.69
C SER A 43 -2.48 6.68 2.92
N LEU A 44 -2.43 5.93 4.02
CA LEU A 44 -1.71 6.33 5.24
C LEU A 44 -0.21 6.50 4.97
N CYS A 45 0.44 5.51 4.35
CA CYS A 45 1.87 5.59 3.97
C CYS A 45 2.14 6.80 3.06
N LEU A 46 1.25 7.09 2.12
CA LEU A 46 1.37 8.26 1.23
C LEU A 46 1.27 9.58 1.99
N VAL A 47 0.31 9.70 2.92
CA VAL A 47 0.18 10.91 3.76
C VAL A 47 1.44 11.11 4.60
N VAL A 48 1.97 10.04 5.21
CA VAL A 48 3.23 10.11 5.97
C VAL A 48 4.40 10.52 5.06
N ALA A 49 4.50 9.96 3.86
CA ALA A 49 5.52 10.35 2.88
C ALA A 49 5.44 11.83 2.53
N LEU A 50 4.24 12.37 2.30
CA LEU A 50 4.03 13.79 1.99
C LEU A 50 4.43 14.68 3.17
N LEU A 51 4.08 14.31 4.39
CA LEU A 51 4.52 15.03 5.59
C LEU A 51 6.06 15.01 5.70
N GLN A 52 6.69 13.87 5.45
CA GLN A 52 8.15 13.76 5.43
C GLN A 52 8.80 14.58 4.31
N ALA A 53 8.13 14.77 3.16
CA ALA A 53 8.62 15.64 2.10
C ALA A 53 8.73 17.10 2.59
N TRP A 54 7.72 17.59 3.30
CA TRP A 54 7.78 18.92 3.92
C TRP A 54 8.87 19.03 4.99
N LEU A 55 9.04 17.97 5.80
CA LEU A 55 10.13 17.92 6.78
C LEU A 55 11.51 17.94 6.10
N LEU A 56 11.69 17.22 5.00
CA LEU A 56 12.91 17.23 4.21
C LEU A 56 13.21 18.63 3.68
N VAL A 57 12.22 19.32 3.09
CA VAL A 57 12.39 20.71 2.64
C VAL A 57 12.86 21.59 3.78
N ALA A 58 12.23 21.51 4.95
CA ALA A 58 12.59 22.32 6.12
C ALA A 58 14.00 22.02 6.68
N VAL A 59 14.44 20.76 6.59
CA VAL A 59 15.74 20.30 7.11
C VAL A 59 16.89 20.57 6.11
N PHE A 60 16.60 20.60 4.81
CA PHE A 60 17.58 20.86 3.74
C PHE A 60 17.66 22.34 3.32
N SER A 61 16.70 23.19 3.71
CA SER A 61 16.71 24.61 3.33
C SER A 61 17.87 25.41 3.95
N SER A 62 18.36 25.02 5.12
CA SER A 62 19.50 25.68 5.77
C SER A 62 20.26 24.74 6.71
N ASP A 63 21.57 24.94 6.82
CA ASP A 63 22.44 24.17 7.70
C ASP A 63 22.29 24.52 9.20
N ASP A 64 21.71 25.68 9.49
CA ASP A 64 21.36 26.12 10.85
C ASP A 64 19.85 26.00 11.14
N SER A 65 19.11 25.23 10.35
CA SER A 65 17.68 25.05 10.54
C SER A 65 17.38 24.55 11.95
N PRO A 66 16.47 25.18 12.73
CA PRO A 66 16.11 24.71 14.06
C PRO A 66 15.53 23.29 14.03
N MET A 67 15.03 22.84 12.88
CA MET A 67 14.54 21.47 12.68
C MET A 67 15.63 20.41 12.77
N LEU A 68 16.92 20.76 12.57
CA LEU A 68 18.04 19.82 12.75
C LEU A 68 18.23 19.38 14.19
N LYS A 69 17.76 20.18 15.15
CA LYS A 69 17.75 19.80 16.57
C LYS A 69 16.72 18.68 16.84
N LEU A 70 15.65 18.63 16.05
CA LEU A 70 14.59 17.63 16.17
C LEU A 70 14.87 16.40 15.29
N ILE A 71 15.37 16.61 14.07
CA ILE A 71 15.64 15.57 13.08
C ILE A 71 17.11 15.68 12.61
N PRO A 72 18.06 15.22 13.42
CA PRO A 72 19.49 15.30 13.08
C PRO A 72 19.88 14.39 11.90
N GLY A 73 19.19 13.28 11.67
CA GLY A 73 19.54 12.29 10.66
C GLY A 73 18.92 12.56 9.28
N ARG A 74 19.43 13.57 8.54
CA ARG A 74 18.93 13.93 7.19
C ARG A 74 18.79 12.74 6.23
N HIS A 75 19.85 11.92 6.14
CA HIS A 75 19.89 10.78 5.23
C HIS A 75 18.88 9.69 5.58
N ASP A 76 18.65 9.44 6.87
CA ASP A 76 17.68 8.43 7.30
C ASP A 76 16.24 8.95 7.17
N LEU A 77 16.00 10.27 7.29
CA LEU A 77 14.72 10.88 6.94
C LEU A 77 14.41 10.71 5.45
N LEU A 78 15.39 10.96 4.58
CA LEU A 78 15.24 10.79 3.13
C LEU A 78 14.96 9.33 2.75
N LYS A 79 15.68 8.38 3.38
CA LYS A 79 15.42 6.94 3.19
C LYS A 79 14.01 6.57 3.63
N SER A 80 13.56 7.05 4.79
CA SER A 80 12.20 6.82 5.27
C SER A 80 11.15 7.33 4.28
N HIS A 81 11.35 8.54 3.75
CA HIS A 81 10.45 9.15 2.77
C HIS A 81 10.32 8.32 1.49
N ILE A 82 11.47 7.95 0.89
CA ILE A 82 11.50 7.15 -0.32
C ILE A 82 10.87 5.77 -0.07
N ASP A 83 11.18 5.15 1.05
CA ASP A 83 10.65 3.83 1.39
C ASP A 83 9.14 3.87 1.66
N TYR A 84 8.60 4.91 2.31
CA TYR A 84 7.15 5.12 2.42
C TYR A 84 6.48 5.30 1.06
N LEU A 85 7.08 6.03 0.11
CA LEU A 85 6.55 6.17 -1.26
C LEU A 85 6.50 4.81 -1.97
N MET A 86 7.58 4.04 -1.89
CA MET A 86 7.65 2.70 -2.50
C MET A 86 6.61 1.75 -1.89
N MET A 87 6.48 1.74 -0.56
CA MET A 87 5.51 0.91 0.16
C MET A 87 4.06 1.32 -0.15
N ALA A 88 3.77 2.62 -0.30
CA ALA A 88 2.47 3.09 -0.74
C ALA A 88 2.18 2.65 -2.18
N GLN A 89 3.13 2.83 -3.09
CA GLN A 89 3.00 2.45 -4.50
C GLN A 89 2.74 0.96 -4.66
N PHE A 90 3.50 0.09 -3.99
CA PHE A 90 3.28 -1.35 -4.07
C PHE A 90 1.91 -1.76 -3.54
N GLN A 91 1.43 -1.15 -2.45
CA GLN A 91 0.08 -1.45 -1.94
C GLN A 91 -1.02 -1.00 -2.91
N PHE A 92 -0.88 0.17 -3.56
CA PHE A 92 -1.82 0.60 -4.60
C PHE A 92 -1.82 -0.36 -5.80
N ILE A 93 -0.64 -0.83 -6.22
CA ILE A 93 -0.51 -1.80 -7.32
C ILE A 93 -1.20 -3.11 -6.96
N PHE A 94 -0.89 -3.71 -5.79
CA PHE A 94 -1.51 -4.98 -5.41
C PHE A 94 -3.00 -4.85 -5.11
N PHE A 95 -3.45 -3.72 -4.56
CA PHE A 95 -4.88 -3.40 -4.45
C PHE A 95 -5.56 -3.46 -5.81
N MET A 96 -5.01 -2.76 -6.82
CA MET A 96 -5.57 -2.76 -8.17
C MET A 96 -5.49 -4.14 -8.82
N LEU A 97 -4.34 -4.82 -8.74
CA LEU A 97 -4.17 -6.17 -9.30
C LEU A 97 -5.17 -7.16 -8.73
N PHE A 98 -5.35 -7.19 -7.41
CA PHE A 98 -6.33 -8.10 -6.80
C PHE A 98 -7.76 -7.77 -7.19
N ARG A 99 -8.07 -6.49 -7.43
CA ARG A 99 -9.39 -6.11 -7.94
C ARG A 99 -9.59 -6.48 -9.41
N THR A 100 -8.58 -6.29 -10.26
CA THR A 100 -8.65 -6.57 -11.69
C THR A 100 -8.66 -8.06 -11.99
N LEU A 101 -7.88 -8.84 -11.25
CA LEU A 101 -7.78 -10.30 -11.40
C LEU A 101 -8.80 -11.05 -10.52
N GLU A 102 -9.72 -10.33 -9.85
CA GLU A 102 -10.71 -10.89 -8.93
C GLU A 102 -10.12 -11.80 -7.82
N ILE A 103 -8.85 -11.59 -7.47
CA ILE A 103 -8.14 -12.34 -6.42
C ILE A 103 -8.67 -11.89 -5.06
N ILE A 104 -9.04 -12.86 -4.24
CA ILE A 104 -9.39 -12.63 -2.83
C ILE A 104 -8.17 -12.96 -1.99
N PRO A 105 -7.37 -11.96 -1.57
CA PRO A 105 -6.18 -12.21 -0.78
C PRO A 105 -6.56 -12.78 0.60
N PRO A 106 -5.84 -13.80 1.10
CA PRO A 106 -6.05 -14.26 2.46
C PRO A 106 -5.69 -13.16 3.47
N ALA A 107 -6.45 -13.07 4.56
CA ALA A 107 -6.34 -11.97 5.53
C ALA A 107 -4.96 -11.82 6.16
N TRP A 108 -4.25 -12.94 6.41
CA TRP A 108 -2.89 -12.92 6.96
C TRP A 108 -1.91 -12.21 6.01
N MET A 109 -2.06 -12.39 4.69
CA MET A 109 -1.18 -11.80 3.69
C MET A 109 -1.37 -10.29 3.66
N THR A 110 -2.63 -9.84 3.65
CA THR A 110 -2.96 -8.42 3.80
C THR A 110 -2.36 -7.84 5.09
N ALA A 111 -2.54 -8.53 6.22
CA ALA A 111 -2.01 -8.05 7.50
C ALA A 111 -0.48 -7.90 7.48
N PHE A 112 0.22 -8.87 6.89
CA PHE A 112 1.68 -8.85 6.77
C PHE A 112 2.16 -7.69 5.89
N ILE A 113 1.49 -7.47 4.74
CA ILE A 113 1.77 -6.30 3.89
C ILE A 113 1.53 -5.02 4.69
N CYS A 114 0.34 -4.82 5.26
CA CYS A 114 0.02 -3.56 5.93
C CYS A 114 0.97 -3.23 7.09
N ILE A 115 1.26 -4.22 7.95
CA ILE A 115 2.17 -4.04 9.09
C ILE A 115 3.60 -3.81 8.60
N GLY A 116 4.09 -4.67 7.70
CA GLY A 116 5.44 -4.55 7.16
C GLY A 116 5.69 -3.23 6.44
N SER A 117 4.80 -2.87 5.51
CA SER A 117 4.86 -1.65 4.70
C SER A 117 4.82 -0.37 5.52
N PHE A 118 4.19 -0.38 6.70
CA PHE A 118 4.15 0.79 7.57
C PHE A 118 5.39 0.87 8.48
N PHE A 119 5.75 -0.24 9.14
CA PHE A 119 6.82 -0.25 10.14
C PHE A 119 8.23 -0.31 9.55
N ASN A 120 8.41 -0.84 8.35
CA ASN A 120 9.71 -0.89 7.70
C ASN A 120 10.29 0.53 7.45
N PRO A 121 9.60 1.43 6.73
CA PRO A 121 10.07 2.81 6.58
C PRO A 121 10.07 3.60 7.89
N PHE A 122 9.20 3.25 8.85
CA PHE A 122 9.16 3.88 10.19
C PHE A 122 10.47 3.70 10.95
N ALA A 123 11.17 2.57 10.76
CA ALA A 123 12.47 2.33 11.37
C ALA A 123 13.51 3.39 10.98
N PHE A 124 13.55 3.77 9.70
CA PHE A 124 14.41 4.84 9.21
C PHE A 124 14.00 6.20 9.78
N PHE A 125 12.70 6.44 9.95
CA PHE A 125 12.22 7.67 10.60
C PHE A 125 12.69 7.77 12.05
N VAL A 126 12.56 6.67 12.84
CA VAL A 126 13.05 6.63 14.22
C VAL A 126 14.56 6.88 14.27
N ARG A 127 15.34 6.30 13.35
CA ARG A 127 16.77 6.56 13.24
C ARG A 127 17.10 8.00 12.85
N ALA A 128 16.26 8.64 12.04
CA ALA A 128 16.41 10.06 11.71
C ALA A 128 16.26 10.95 12.95
N LEU A 129 15.35 10.60 13.86
CA LEU A 129 15.14 11.28 15.15
C LEU A 129 16.18 10.91 16.21
N ARG A 130 16.71 9.68 16.14
CA ARG A 130 17.67 9.11 17.09
C ARG A 130 18.83 8.42 16.36
N PRO A 131 19.81 9.18 15.84
CA PRO A 131 20.95 8.61 15.10
C PRO A 131 21.82 7.67 15.93
N SER A 132 21.77 7.77 17.27
CA SER A 132 22.44 6.84 18.18
C SER A 132 22.01 5.39 17.98
N TYR A 133 20.78 5.15 17.50
CA TYR A 133 20.28 3.81 17.23
C TYR A 133 21.01 3.12 16.07
N LEU A 134 21.76 3.86 15.24
CA LEU A 134 22.61 3.25 14.22
C LEU A 134 23.82 2.53 14.81
N LYS A 135 24.38 3.05 15.91
CA LYS A 135 25.59 2.50 16.55
C LYS A 135 25.24 1.48 17.62
N SER A 136 24.16 1.72 18.36
CA SER A 136 23.77 0.90 19.51
C SER A 136 22.25 0.80 19.57
N PRO A 137 21.61 0.06 18.65
CA PRO A 137 20.16 -0.09 18.64
C PRO A 137 19.69 -0.88 19.88
N PRO A 138 18.61 -0.45 20.55
CA PRO A 138 17.96 -1.28 21.56
C PRO A 138 17.49 -2.62 20.96
N ILE A 139 17.57 -3.71 21.71
CA ILE A 139 17.19 -5.04 21.21
C ILE A 139 15.74 -5.12 20.73
N ALA A 140 14.83 -4.43 21.43
CA ALA A 140 13.42 -4.35 21.04
C ALA A 140 13.25 -3.62 19.68
N PHE A 141 14.07 -2.59 19.42
CA PHE A 141 14.04 -1.87 18.15
C PHE A 141 14.54 -2.77 17.01
N THR A 142 15.66 -3.46 17.21
CA THR A 142 16.20 -4.43 16.24
C THR A 142 15.18 -5.53 15.94
N ALA A 143 14.56 -6.12 16.97
CA ALA A 143 13.54 -7.15 16.80
C ALA A 143 12.33 -6.65 15.99
N MET A 144 11.86 -5.44 16.27
CA MET A 144 10.75 -4.82 15.54
C MET A 144 11.10 -4.58 14.06
N ILE A 145 12.30 -4.08 13.75
CA ILE A 145 12.77 -3.93 12.36
C ILE A 145 12.79 -5.28 11.67
N THR A 146 13.46 -6.27 12.27
CA THR A 146 13.60 -7.60 11.68
C THR A 146 12.23 -8.22 11.41
N LEU A 147 11.31 -8.13 12.37
CA LEU A 147 9.95 -8.61 12.20
C LEU A 147 9.24 -7.86 11.06
N SER A 148 9.34 -6.54 11.01
CA SER A 148 8.73 -5.74 9.93
C SER A 148 9.27 -6.12 8.55
N CYS A 149 10.58 -6.35 8.41
CA CYS A 149 11.19 -6.82 7.17
C CYS A 149 10.65 -8.19 6.76
N ILE A 150 10.57 -9.14 7.71
CA ILE A 150 10.03 -10.48 7.44
C ILE A 150 8.58 -10.39 6.97
N LEU A 151 7.75 -9.61 7.66
CA LEU A 151 6.34 -9.42 7.30
C LEU A 151 6.21 -8.77 5.92
N THR A 152 6.98 -7.74 5.62
CA THR A 152 7.04 -7.10 4.29
C THR A 152 7.39 -8.11 3.21
N THR A 153 8.49 -8.86 3.39
CA THR A 153 8.98 -9.82 2.41
C THR A 153 7.99 -10.96 2.17
N VAL A 154 7.47 -11.58 3.24
CA VAL A 154 6.52 -12.68 3.13
C VAL A 154 5.19 -12.19 2.56
N GLY A 155 4.70 -11.02 2.99
CA GLY A 155 3.46 -10.43 2.51
C GLY A 155 3.49 -10.11 1.01
N TYR A 156 4.49 -9.35 0.55
CA TYR A 156 4.61 -9.01 -0.87
C TYR A 156 5.01 -10.20 -1.74
N GLY A 157 5.86 -11.11 -1.22
CA GLY A 157 6.22 -12.34 -1.92
C GLY A 157 4.99 -13.22 -2.19
N ALA A 158 4.12 -13.38 -1.18
CA ALA A 158 2.86 -14.08 -1.36
C ALA A 158 1.94 -13.34 -2.34
N ALA A 159 1.81 -12.01 -2.24
CA ALA A 159 0.97 -11.23 -3.14
C ALA A 159 1.40 -11.37 -4.61
N ALA A 160 2.71 -11.31 -4.88
CA ALA A 160 3.27 -11.52 -6.20
C ALA A 160 3.00 -12.95 -6.71
N TRP A 161 3.14 -13.96 -5.86
CA TRP A 161 2.84 -15.35 -6.21
C TRP A 161 1.37 -15.54 -6.60
N PHE A 162 0.42 -15.01 -5.82
CA PHE A 162 -1.00 -15.11 -6.14
C PHE A 162 -1.34 -14.40 -7.47
N ALA A 163 -0.80 -13.20 -7.68
CA ALA A 163 -1.01 -12.47 -8.93
C ALA A 163 -0.41 -13.22 -10.14
N ALA A 164 0.79 -13.76 -10.01
CA ALA A 164 1.45 -14.53 -11.07
C ALA A 164 0.71 -15.82 -11.39
N LYS A 165 0.25 -16.55 -10.37
CA LYS A 165 -0.53 -17.78 -10.54
C LYS A 165 -1.82 -17.51 -11.34
N GLU A 166 -2.56 -16.47 -10.98
CA GLU A 166 -3.81 -16.12 -11.65
C GLU A 166 -3.57 -15.66 -13.09
N ALA A 167 -2.51 -14.87 -13.33
CA ALA A 167 -2.12 -14.47 -14.67
C ALA A 167 -1.74 -15.67 -15.55
N LEU A 168 -1.04 -16.67 -15.00
CA LEU A 168 -0.67 -17.88 -15.72
C LEU A 168 -1.88 -18.75 -16.08
N SER A 169 -2.91 -18.82 -15.24
CA SER A 169 -4.13 -19.58 -15.56
C SER A 169 -5.00 -18.94 -16.65
N ALA A 170 -4.74 -17.68 -16.99
CA ALA A 170 -5.44 -16.96 -18.06
C ALA A 170 -4.76 -17.10 -19.43
N LEU A 171 -3.57 -17.70 -19.50
CA LEU A 171 -2.83 -18.02 -20.72
C LEU A 171 -3.21 -19.43 -21.23
#